data_AF-A0A212IRR8-F1
#
_entry.id   AF-A0A212IRR8-F1
#
_cell.length_a   1.000
_cell.length_b   1.000
_cell.length_c   1.000
_cell.angle_alpha   90.00
_cell.angle_beta   90.00
_cell.angle_gamma   90.00
#
_symmetry.space_group_name_H-M   'P 1'
#
loop_
_entity.id
_entity.type
_entity.pdbx_description
1 polymer ?
#
loop_
_entity_poly.entity_id
_entity_poly.type
_entity_poly.pdbx_seq_one_letter_code
_entity_poly.pdbx_strand_id
1 'polypeptide(L)'
;MAKSALFSVRKNEPCPQCGAELVIRSGKHGPFLGCSHYPECDYIRPLKSSADGHIVKVLEGKHCPDCGSELVLRQGRFGMFIGCSNYPECEHTELIDKPDETAITCPQCQTGHLVQRRSRYGKTFHSCDRYPECQFVINFKPIAGECPECHYPLLIEKKTAQGVKHFCASKQCGKPVSAEQTSE
;
A
#
# COMPACT_ATOMS: atom_id res chain seq x y z
N MET A 1 46.43 18.11 -1.35
CA MET A 1 45.63 16.88 -1.54
C MET A 1 44.32 17.28 -2.20
N ALA A 2 44.25 17.12 -3.52
CA ALA A 2 43.08 17.50 -4.32
C ALA A 2 41.99 16.43 -4.16
N LYS A 3 40.82 16.81 -3.65
CA LYS A 3 39.63 15.96 -3.57
C LYS A 3 39.15 15.68 -5.00
N SER A 4 39.47 14.48 -5.48
CA SER A 4 39.05 13.93 -6.76
C SER A 4 37.52 13.97 -6.87
N ALA A 5 37.03 14.65 -7.91
CA ALA A 5 35.63 14.81 -8.23
C ALA A 5 34.95 13.45 -8.47
N LEU A 6 34.01 13.09 -7.60
CA LEU A 6 33.13 11.91 -7.69
C LEU A 6 31.94 12.11 -8.64
N PHE A 7 32.06 12.98 -9.65
CA PHE A 7 31.02 13.18 -10.66
C PHE A 7 31.58 12.91 -12.06
N SER A 8 31.96 11.66 -12.31
CA SER A 8 32.00 11.16 -13.69
C SER A 8 30.67 10.47 -13.99
N VAL A 9 29.66 11.26 -14.38
CA VAL A 9 28.48 10.73 -15.07
C VAL A 9 28.61 11.14 -16.54
N ARG A 10 29.27 10.29 -17.33
CA ARG A 10 29.22 10.36 -18.79
C ARG A 10 28.53 9.10 -19.30
N LYS A 11 27.20 9.14 -19.31
CA LYS A 11 26.37 8.45 -20.31
C LYS A 11 25.23 9.39 -20.67
N ASN A 12 25.56 10.42 -21.45
CA ASN A 12 24.56 11.28 -22.09
C ASN A 12 23.94 10.45 -23.22
N GLU A 13 22.79 9.85 -22.95
CA GLU A 13 21.97 9.25 -24.00
C GLU A 13 21.45 10.38 -24.91
N PRO A 14 21.62 10.30 -26.23
CA PRO A 14 21.16 11.34 -27.13
C PRO A 14 19.63 11.41 -27.14
N CYS A 15 19.10 12.60 -27.35
CA CYS A 15 17.68 12.82 -27.50
C CYS A 15 17.15 12.07 -28.73
N PRO A 16 16.06 11.27 -28.63
CA PRO A 16 15.52 10.53 -29.77
C PRO A 16 14.86 11.43 -30.83
N GLN A 17 14.53 12.68 -30.50
CA GLN A 17 13.90 13.62 -31.44
C GLN A 17 14.91 14.44 -32.26
N CYS A 18 16.03 14.86 -31.65
CA CYS A 18 16.98 15.78 -32.30
C CYS A 18 18.45 15.34 -32.21
N GLY A 19 18.75 14.25 -31.51
CA GLY A 19 20.12 13.76 -31.31
C GLY A 19 20.97 14.58 -30.33
N ALA A 20 20.47 15.71 -29.82
CA ALA A 20 21.18 16.55 -28.87
C ALA A 20 21.31 15.90 -27.48
N GLU A 21 22.26 16.36 -26.67
CA GLU A 21 22.47 15.81 -25.33
C GLU A 21 21.28 16.08 -24.41
N LEU A 22 20.91 15.07 -23.61
CA LEU A 22 19.95 15.19 -22.53
C LEU A 22 20.63 15.69 -21.25
N VAL A 23 20.06 16.72 -20.64
CA VAL A 23 20.56 17.34 -19.40
C VAL A 23 19.57 17.14 -18.25
N ILE A 24 20.08 16.94 -17.03
CA ILE A 24 19.24 16.80 -15.84
C ILE A 24 18.72 18.18 -15.42
N ARG A 25 17.40 18.37 -15.45
CA ARG A 25 16.69 19.56 -14.96
C ARG A 25 15.76 19.18 -13.81
N SER A 26 15.48 20.11 -12.92
CA SER A 26 14.58 19.90 -11.78
C SER A 26 13.21 20.53 -12.06
N GLY A 27 12.13 19.75 -11.94
CA GLY A 27 10.75 20.22 -12.09
C GLY A 27 9.89 19.98 -10.85
N LYS A 28 8.60 20.34 -10.92
CA LYS A 28 7.63 20.15 -9.83
C LYS A 28 7.49 18.69 -9.38
N HIS A 29 7.69 17.75 -10.29
CA HIS A 29 7.54 16.30 -10.05
C HIS A 29 8.89 15.58 -9.82
N GLY A 30 9.98 16.33 -9.60
CA GLY A 30 11.32 15.78 -9.39
C GLY A 30 12.27 16.05 -10.56
N PRO A 31 13.50 15.51 -10.51
CA PRO A 31 14.49 15.70 -11.55
C PRO A 31 14.18 14.82 -12.78
N PHE A 32 14.35 15.39 -13.97
CA PHE A 32 14.08 14.77 -15.27
C PHE A 32 15.22 15.07 -16.25
N LEU A 33 15.36 14.24 -17.28
CA LEU A 33 16.22 14.49 -18.44
C LEU A 33 15.44 15.33 -19.45
N GLY A 34 15.92 16.54 -19.73
CA GLY A 34 15.37 17.40 -20.77
C GLY A 34 16.39 17.60 -21.89
N CYS A 35 15.92 17.85 -23.11
CA CYS A 35 16.81 18.19 -24.21
C CYS A 35 17.57 19.50 -23.94
N SER A 36 18.85 19.54 -24.29
CA SER A 36 19.69 20.75 -24.24
C SER A 36 19.21 21.86 -25.20
N HIS A 37 18.57 21.49 -26.31
CA HIS A 37 18.01 22.41 -27.32
C HIS A 37 16.61 22.94 -26.98
N TYR A 38 16.17 22.86 -25.73
CA TYR A 38 14.95 23.56 -25.34
C TYR A 38 15.12 25.08 -25.52
N PRO A 39 14.21 25.82 -26.18
CA PRO A 39 12.81 25.48 -26.52
C PRO A 39 12.57 24.88 -27.91
N GLU A 40 13.60 24.70 -28.73
CA GLU A 40 13.47 24.13 -30.09
C GLU A 40 13.13 22.63 -30.08
N CYS A 41 13.54 21.92 -29.03
CA CYS A 41 13.12 20.54 -28.76
C CYS A 41 12.61 20.42 -27.32
N ASP A 42 11.35 19.99 -27.17
CA ASP A 42 10.62 19.89 -25.91
C ASP A 42 10.67 18.48 -25.28
N TYR A 43 11.51 17.58 -25.82
CA TYR A 43 11.67 16.23 -25.29
C TYR A 43 12.07 16.23 -23.81
N ILE A 44 11.30 15.48 -23.02
CA ILE A 44 11.54 15.22 -21.61
C ILE A 44 11.40 13.72 -21.31
N ARG A 45 12.25 13.20 -20.42
CA ARG A 45 12.20 11.83 -19.90
C ARG A 45 12.47 11.81 -18.40
N PRO A 46 11.66 11.13 -17.57
CA PRO A 46 11.96 10.98 -16.13
C PRO A 46 13.29 10.24 -15.91
N LEU A 47 14.07 10.64 -14.89
CA LEU A 47 15.34 9.96 -14.55
C LEU A 47 15.14 8.58 -13.91
N LYS A 48 14.01 8.41 -13.23
CA LYS A 48 13.55 7.14 -12.70
C LYS A 48 12.12 6.99 -13.15
N SER A 49 11.79 5.87 -13.77
CA SER A 49 10.40 5.45 -13.87
C SER A 49 9.90 5.31 -12.45
N SER A 50 9.14 6.28 -11.95
CA SER A 50 8.50 6.23 -10.63
C SER A 50 7.52 5.04 -10.49
N ALA A 51 7.41 4.19 -11.52
CA ALA A 51 6.71 2.92 -11.56
C ALA A 51 7.56 1.73 -11.06
N ASP A 52 8.90 1.84 -11.09
CA ASP A 52 9.79 0.79 -10.58
C ASP A 52 9.88 0.89 -9.06
N GLY A 53 8.84 0.40 -8.39
CA GLY A 53 8.82 0.28 -6.94
C GLY A 53 10.07 -0.45 -6.45
N HIS A 54 10.66 0.03 -5.35
CA HIS A 54 11.83 -0.61 -4.75
C HIS A 54 11.50 -2.08 -4.43
N ILE A 55 12.27 -3.02 -4.97
CA ILE A 55 12.19 -4.44 -4.61
C ILE A 55 12.62 -4.58 -3.15
N VAL A 56 11.66 -4.87 -2.27
CA VAL A 56 11.86 -5.05 -0.83
C VAL A 56 12.37 -6.45 -0.55
N LYS A 57 11.80 -7.46 -1.21
CA LYS A 57 12.11 -8.88 -0.97
C LYS A 57 11.74 -9.74 -2.18
N VAL A 58 12.58 -10.72 -2.51
CA VAL A 58 12.24 -11.76 -3.48
C VAL A 58 11.41 -12.85 -2.78
N LEU A 59 10.27 -13.23 -3.36
CA LEU A 59 9.41 -14.29 -2.82
C LEU A 59 9.84 -15.63 -3.40
N GLU A 60 10.86 -16.22 -2.81
CA GLU A 60 11.37 -17.54 -3.18
C GLU A 60 10.22 -18.59 -3.14
N GLY A 61 10.04 -19.30 -4.26
CA GLY A 61 9.00 -20.33 -4.41
C GLY A 61 7.66 -19.85 -4.98
N LYS A 62 7.47 -18.54 -5.20
CA LYS A 62 6.31 -18.01 -5.95
C LYS A 62 6.73 -17.57 -7.34
N HIS A 63 6.13 -18.20 -8.36
CA HIS A 63 6.41 -17.92 -9.76
C HIS A 63 5.23 -17.18 -10.40
N CYS A 64 5.54 -16.30 -11.33
CA CYS A 64 4.57 -15.56 -12.12
C CYS A 64 3.79 -16.54 -13.01
N PRO A 65 2.44 -16.48 -13.07
CA PRO A 65 1.64 -17.32 -13.94
C PRO A 65 1.88 -17.05 -15.43
N ASP A 66 2.29 -15.83 -15.79
CA ASP A 66 2.43 -15.43 -17.19
C ASP A 66 3.79 -15.79 -17.81
N CYS A 67 4.87 -15.65 -17.03
CA CYS A 67 6.24 -15.84 -17.54
C CYS A 67 7.07 -16.88 -16.77
N GLY A 68 6.56 -17.39 -15.65
CA GLY A 68 7.29 -18.36 -14.80
C GLY A 68 8.46 -17.77 -14.02
N SER A 69 8.79 -16.48 -14.18
CA SER A 69 9.83 -15.82 -13.38
C SER A 69 9.40 -15.62 -11.92
N GLU A 70 10.37 -15.43 -11.02
CA GLU A 70 10.08 -15.22 -9.60
C GLU A 70 9.23 -13.97 -9.33
N LEU A 71 8.35 -14.05 -8.35
CA LEU A 71 7.59 -12.92 -7.86
C LEU A 71 8.39 -12.16 -6.79
N VAL A 72 8.33 -10.83 -6.85
CA VAL A 72 9.04 -9.92 -5.95
C VAL A 72 8.07 -8.99 -5.24
N LEU A 73 8.32 -8.75 -3.97
CA LEU A 73 7.63 -7.73 -3.18
C LEU A 73 8.21 -6.36 -3.53
N ARG A 74 7.40 -5.50 -4.15
CA ARG A 74 7.76 -4.13 -4.53
C ARG A 74 7.02 -3.11 -3.67
N GLN A 75 7.66 -1.98 -3.41
CA GLN A 75 7.04 -0.84 -2.75
C GLN A 75 6.73 0.27 -3.77
N GLY A 76 5.45 0.43 -4.12
CA GLY A 76 4.97 1.49 -5.01
C GLY A 76 4.35 2.67 -4.25
N ARG A 77 3.80 3.66 -4.99
CA ARG A 77 3.15 4.84 -4.37
C ARG A 77 1.95 4.50 -3.49
N PHE A 78 1.27 3.41 -3.81
CA PHE A 78 0.01 2.99 -3.19
C PHE A 78 0.20 1.97 -2.07
N GLY A 79 1.44 1.55 -1.81
CA GLY A 79 1.76 0.51 -0.84
C GLY A 79 2.63 -0.57 -1.45
N MET A 80 2.80 -1.64 -0.69
CA MET A 80 3.53 -2.81 -1.17
C MET A 80 2.61 -3.66 -2.05
N PHE A 81 3.16 -4.22 -3.12
CA PHE A 81 2.48 -5.14 -4.00
C PHE A 81 3.45 -6.23 -4.44
N ILE A 82 2.93 -7.37 -4.88
CA ILE A 82 3.72 -8.44 -5.48
C ILE A 82 3.74 -8.16 -6.98
N GLY A 83 4.92 -8.14 -7.60
CA GLY A 83 5.08 -7.98 -9.03
C GLY A 83 6.05 -9.00 -9.60
N CYS A 84 6.01 -9.21 -10.91
CA CYS A 84 7.01 -10.04 -11.57
C CYS A 84 8.42 -9.42 -11.44
N SER A 85 9.44 -10.25 -11.23
CA SER A 85 10.85 -9.81 -11.28
C SER A 85 11.23 -9.23 -12.64
N ASN A 86 10.64 -9.77 -13.72
CA ASN A 86 10.98 -9.47 -15.12
C ASN A 86 10.23 -8.27 -15.72
N TYR A 87 9.64 -7.39 -14.89
CA TYR A 87 9.15 -6.10 -15.35
C TYR A 87 10.31 -5.25 -15.92
N PRO A 88 10.14 -4.54 -17.06
CA PRO A 88 8.90 -4.20 -17.75
C PRO A 88 8.41 -5.21 -18.80
N GLU A 89 9.12 -6.32 -19.02
CA GLU A 89 8.72 -7.32 -20.02
C GLU A 89 7.48 -8.11 -19.58
N CYS A 90 7.26 -8.26 -18.27
CA CYS A 90 6.07 -8.85 -17.68
C CYS A 90 5.43 -7.88 -16.67
N GLU A 91 4.21 -7.43 -16.96
CA GLU A 91 3.44 -6.48 -16.14
C GLU A 91 2.55 -7.15 -15.08
N HIS A 92 2.71 -8.46 -14.84
CA HIS A 92 1.93 -9.18 -13.84
C HIS A 92 2.11 -8.59 -12.43
N THR A 93 1.00 -8.28 -11.78
CA THR A 93 0.96 -7.75 -10.41
C THR A 93 -0.15 -8.40 -9.60
N GLU A 94 0.16 -8.69 -8.34
CA GLU A 94 -0.76 -9.24 -7.36
C GLU A 94 -0.77 -8.36 -6.10
N LEU A 95 -1.95 -8.17 -5.53
CA LEU A 95 -2.09 -7.52 -4.25
C LEU A 95 -1.74 -8.52 -3.14
N ILE A 96 -0.93 -8.08 -2.16
CA ILE A 96 -0.50 -8.90 -1.03
C ILE A 96 -1.69 -9.32 -0.17
N ASP A 97 -2.61 -8.40 0.01
CA ASP A 97 -3.74 -8.54 0.91
C ASP A 97 -4.96 -8.88 0.07
N LYS A 98 -5.33 -10.18 0.02
CA LYS A 98 -6.75 -10.48 -0.12
C LYS A 98 -7.40 -9.86 1.11
N PRO A 99 -8.30 -8.86 0.96
CA PRO A 99 -9.01 -8.36 2.11
C PRO A 99 -9.73 -9.57 2.71
N ASP A 100 -9.33 -10.00 3.91
CA ASP A 100 -10.10 -10.99 4.64
C ASP A 100 -11.48 -10.35 4.81
N GLU A 101 -12.47 -10.92 4.13
CA GLU A 101 -13.87 -10.60 4.35
C GLU A 101 -14.15 -11.05 5.78
N THR A 102 -14.00 -10.13 6.74
CA THR A 102 -14.45 -10.41 8.09
C THR A 102 -15.96 -10.62 7.99
N ALA A 103 -16.43 -11.82 8.34
CA ALA A 103 -17.84 -12.22 8.32
C ALA A 103 -18.69 -11.47 9.39
N ILE A 104 -18.27 -10.27 9.75
CA ILE A 104 -18.85 -9.43 10.79
C ILE A 104 -19.69 -8.37 10.10
N THR A 105 -20.99 -8.40 10.38
CA THR A 105 -21.95 -7.43 9.88
C THR A 105 -21.65 -6.04 10.43
N CYS A 106 -21.75 -5.03 9.57
CA CYS A 106 -21.57 -3.64 9.96
C CYS A 106 -22.69 -3.21 10.93
N PRO A 107 -22.35 -2.71 12.13
CA PRO A 107 -23.36 -2.31 13.12
C PRO A 107 -24.14 -1.04 12.72
N GLN A 108 -23.65 -0.28 11.74
CA GLN A 108 -24.29 0.96 11.30
C GLN A 108 -25.35 0.74 10.21
N CYS A 109 -25.08 -0.13 9.23
CA CYS A 109 -26.03 -0.40 8.14
C CYS A 109 -26.72 -1.77 8.25
N GLN A 110 -26.21 -2.70 9.05
CA GLN A 110 -26.72 -4.07 9.26
C GLN A 110 -26.81 -4.97 8.00
N THR A 111 -26.61 -4.39 6.81
CA THR A 111 -26.69 -5.09 5.52
C THR A 111 -25.33 -5.38 4.92
N GLY A 112 -24.32 -4.58 5.28
CA GLY A 112 -22.96 -4.67 4.74
C GLY A 112 -22.03 -5.39 5.70
N HIS A 113 -20.88 -5.82 5.20
CA HIS A 113 -19.85 -6.51 5.98
C HIS A 113 -18.63 -5.61 6.21
N LEU A 114 -17.92 -5.85 7.30
CA LEU A 114 -16.63 -5.22 7.53
C LEU A 114 -15.58 -5.90 6.65
N VAL A 115 -14.81 -5.09 5.92
CA VAL A 115 -13.69 -5.56 5.10
C VAL A 115 -12.40 -4.92 5.57
N GLN A 116 -11.34 -5.73 5.65
CA GLN A 116 -10.01 -5.25 5.98
C GLN A 116 -9.43 -4.43 4.80
N ARG A 117 -8.99 -3.21 5.06
CA ARG A 117 -8.34 -2.31 4.09
C ARG A 117 -7.05 -1.75 4.66
N ARG A 118 -6.14 -1.31 3.79
CA ARG A 118 -4.90 -0.63 4.20
C ARG A 118 -4.88 0.81 3.75
N SER A 119 -4.42 1.68 4.64
CA SER A 119 -4.19 3.10 4.33
C SER A 119 -2.90 3.29 3.53
N ARG A 120 -2.74 4.47 2.91
CA ARG A 120 -1.48 4.90 2.26
C ARG A 120 -0.25 4.83 3.17
N TYR A 121 -0.44 4.84 4.49
CA TYR A 121 0.61 4.77 5.50
C TYR A 121 0.89 3.33 5.96
N GLY A 122 0.27 2.33 5.33
CA GLY A 122 0.43 0.92 5.65
C GLY A 122 -0.38 0.43 6.85
N LYS A 123 -1.06 1.33 7.59
CA LYS A 123 -1.94 0.95 8.70
C LYS A 123 -3.21 0.28 8.18
N THR A 124 -3.52 -0.89 8.71
CA THR A 124 -4.74 -1.63 8.45
C THR A 124 -5.92 -1.03 9.22
N PHE A 125 -7.08 -0.97 8.58
CA PHE A 125 -8.35 -0.57 9.15
C PHE A 125 -9.46 -1.45 8.57
N HIS A 126 -10.60 -1.55 9.24
CA HIS A 126 -11.76 -2.27 8.74
C HIS A 126 -12.86 -1.27 8.46
N SER A 127 -13.46 -1.36 7.27
CA SER A 127 -14.52 -0.45 6.83
C SER A 127 -15.67 -1.25 6.24
N CYS A 128 -16.87 -0.66 6.22
CA CYS A 128 -18.00 -1.25 5.52
C CYS A 128 -17.71 -1.40 4.01
N ASP A 129 -18.14 -2.53 3.44
CA ASP A 129 -18.12 -2.81 2.00
C ASP A 129 -18.98 -1.84 1.19
N ARG A 130 -20.13 -1.40 1.74
CA ARG A 130 -21.08 -0.44 1.14
C ARG A 130 -20.58 1.01 1.14
N TYR A 131 -19.27 1.26 1.16
CA TYR A 131 -18.75 2.62 0.93
C TYR A 131 -19.05 3.03 -0.52
N PRO A 132 -19.60 4.23 -0.80
CA PRO A 132 -19.69 5.43 0.05
C PRO A 132 -20.99 5.59 0.87
N GLU A 133 -21.97 4.69 0.73
CA GLU A 133 -23.27 4.76 1.42
C GLU A 133 -23.14 4.57 2.94
N CYS A 134 -22.22 3.70 3.37
CA CYS A 134 -21.88 3.49 4.77
C CYS A 134 -20.40 3.86 5.04
N GLN A 135 -20.18 4.89 5.86
CA GLN A 135 -18.84 5.40 6.21
C GLN A 135 -18.30 4.82 7.54
N PHE A 136 -18.81 3.67 7.96
CA PHE A 136 -18.35 3.03 9.19
C PHE A 136 -16.90 2.54 9.03
N VAL A 137 -16.02 2.94 9.95
CA VAL A 137 -14.59 2.61 9.95
C VAL A 137 -14.10 2.37 11.37
N ILE A 138 -13.27 1.32 11.54
CA ILE A 138 -12.55 1.01 12.77
C ILE A 138 -11.08 0.71 12.46
N ASN A 139 -10.17 1.10 13.36
CA ASN A 139 -8.72 0.90 13.16
C ASN A 139 -8.20 -0.40 13.79
N PHE A 140 -8.98 -1.01 14.68
CA PHE A 140 -8.63 -2.24 15.37
C PHE A 140 -9.31 -3.43 14.70
N LYS A 141 -8.87 -4.63 15.04
CA LYS A 141 -9.47 -5.86 14.54
C LYS A 141 -10.88 -6.03 15.14
N PRO A 142 -11.94 -6.11 14.33
CA PRO A 142 -13.29 -6.38 14.82
C PRO A 142 -13.42 -7.82 15.28
N ILE A 143 -14.19 -8.02 16.34
CA ILE A 143 -14.61 -9.32 16.84
C ILE A 143 -16.13 -9.29 16.99
N ALA A 144 -16.80 -10.35 16.51
CA ALA A 144 -18.21 -10.54 16.74
C ALA A 144 -18.44 -10.80 18.24
N GLY A 145 -19.24 -9.95 18.87
CA GLY A 145 -19.54 -10.07 20.29
C GLY A 145 -20.35 -8.88 20.78
N GLU A 146 -21.18 -9.13 21.79
CA GLU A 146 -22.03 -8.11 22.39
C GLU A 146 -21.36 -7.52 23.64
N CYS A 147 -21.43 -6.20 23.79
CA CYS A 147 -20.93 -5.55 25.00
C CYS A 147 -21.93 -5.70 26.15
N PRO A 148 -21.54 -6.22 27.32
CA PRO A 148 -22.44 -6.45 28.46
C PRO A 148 -23.00 -5.16 29.09
N GLU A 149 -22.42 -4.00 28.75
CA GLU A 149 -22.73 -2.72 29.36
C GLU A 149 -23.65 -1.84 28.50
N CYS A 150 -23.57 -2.00 27.17
CA CYS A 150 -24.32 -1.17 26.23
C CYS A 150 -24.99 -1.97 25.11
N HIS A 151 -24.93 -3.31 25.18
CA HIS A 151 -25.53 -4.23 24.21
C HIS A 151 -25.09 -3.99 22.76
N TYR A 152 -23.89 -3.41 22.58
CA TYR A 152 -23.38 -3.10 21.25
C TYR A 152 -22.80 -4.35 20.59
N PRO A 153 -23.18 -4.69 19.34
CA PRO A 153 -22.92 -6.01 18.72
C PRO A 153 -21.51 -6.15 18.11
N LEU A 154 -20.58 -5.28 18.47
CA LEU A 154 -19.22 -5.29 17.92
C LEU A 154 -18.18 -4.99 19.01
N LEU A 155 -17.16 -5.85 19.06
CA LEU A 155 -15.99 -5.69 19.92
C LEU A 155 -14.75 -5.42 19.08
N ILE A 156 -13.72 -4.87 19.72
CA ILE A 156 -12.41 -4.64 19.12
C ILE A 156 -11.30 -5.28 19.95
N GLU A 157 -10.33 -5.86 19.25
CA GLU A 157 -9.13 -6.43 19.85
C GLU A 157 -8.06 -5.34 20.07
N LYS A 158 -7.57 -5.20 21.30
CA LYS A 158 -6.43 -4.33 21.63
C LYS A 158 -5.34 -5.11 22.35
N LYS A 159 -4.10 -4.92 21.90
CA LYS A 159 -2.90 -5.44 22.58
C LYS A 159 -2.54 -4.52 23.74
N THR A 160 -2.62 -5.02 24.96
CA THR A 160 -2.22 -4.33 26.20
C THR A 160 -0.96 -4.97 26.78
N ALA A 161 -0.32 -4.33 27.78
CA ALA A 161 0.86 -4.89 28.44
C ALA A 161 0.62 -6.27 29.10
N GLN A 162 -0.64 -6.57 29.45
CA GLN A 162 -1.06 -7.83 30.06
C GLN A 162 -1.56 -8.86 29.04
N GLY A 163 -1.40 -8.60 27.73
CA GLY A 163 -1.88 -9.46 26.66
C GLY A 163 -3.03 -8.86 25.85
N VAL A 164 -3.69 -9.70 25.08
CA VAL A 164 -4.81 -9.32 24.20
C VAL A 164 -6.08 -9.18 25.03
N LYS A 165 -6.72 -8.01 24.97
CA LYS A 165 -8.01 -7.75 25.62
C LYS A 165 -9.03 -7.23 24.61
N HIS A 166 -10.30 -7.54 24.84
CA HIS A 166 -11.40 -7.05 24.03
C HIS A 166 -11.99 -5.79 24.65
N PHE A 167 -12.44 -4.87 23.80
CA PHE A 167 -13.12 -3.64 24.22
C PHE A 167 -14.36 -3.44 23.37
N CYS A 168 -15.34 -2.71 23.90
CA CYS A 168 -16.49 -2.28 23.10
C CYS A 168 -16.03 -1.41 21.92
N ALA A 169 -16.57 -1.66 20.72
CA ALA A 169 -16.28 -0.86 19.53
C ALA A 169 -17.01 0.50 19.53
N SER A 170 -18.07 0.67 20.32
CA SER A 170 -18.80 1.93 20.43
C SER A 170 -17.93 3.02 21.06
N LYS A 171 -17.89 4.19 20.40
CA LYS A 171 -17.17 5.38 20.88
C LYS A 171 -17.68 5.88 22.24
N GLN A 172 -18.94 5.61 22.57
CA GLN A 172 -19.57 6.07 23.80
C GLN A 172 -19.26 5.18 25.02
N CYS A 173 -18.99 3.89 24.79
CA CYS A 173 -18.75 2.94 25.87
C CYS A 173 -17.25 2.72 26.11
N GLY A 174 -16.53 2.20 25.11
CA GLY A 174 -15.09 1.94 25.21
C GLY A 174 -14.63 1.05 26.37
N LYS A 175 -15.53 0.41 27.11
CA LYS A 175 -15.22 -0.43 28.28
C LYS A 175 -14.55 -1.74 27.85
N PRO A 176 -13.63 -2.30 28.67
CA PRO A 176 -13.05 -3.61 28.44
C PRO A 176 -14.11 -4.71 28.63
N VAL A 177 -14.06 -5.74 27.79
CA VAL A 177 -14.89 -6.94 27.86
C VAL A 177 -13.98 -8.13 28.14
N SER A 178 -14.30 -8.91 29.17
CA SER A 178 -13.58 -10.15 29.51
C SER A 178 -13.88 -11.22 28.45
N ALA A 179 -12.86 -11.99 28.05
CA ALA A 179 -12.91 -12.92 26.92
C ALA A 179 -13.76 -14.19 27.14
N GLU A 180 -14.60 -14.26 28.17
CA GLU A 180 -15.31 -15.48 28.60
C GLU A 180 -16.65 -15.71 27.90
N GLN A 181 -17.01 -14.92 26.89
CA GLN A 181 -18.33 -14.98 26.23
C GLN A 181 -18.16 -15.05 24.71
N THR A 182 -17.49 -16.09 24.19
CA THR A 182 -17.44 -16.33 22.74
C THR A 182 -17.28 -17.83 22.47
N SER A 183 -18.29 -18.64 22.79
CA SER A 183 -18.50 -19.99 22.23
C SER A 183 -19.76 -20.62 22.83
N GLU A 184 -20.86 -20.56 22.08
CA GLU A 184 -21.86 -21.63 21.96
C GLU A 184 -22.36 -21.64 20.52
#